data_AF-A0ABD5QLM3-F1
#
_entry.id   AF-A0ABD5QLM3-F1
#
_cell.length_a   1.000
_cell.length_b   1.000
_cell.length_c   1.000
_cell.angle_alpha   90.00
_cell.angle_beta   90.00
_cell.angle_gamma   90.00
#
_symmetry.space_group_name_H-M   'P 1'
#
loop_
_entity.id
_entity.type
_entity.pdbx_description
1 polymer ?
#
loop_
_entity_poly.entity_id
_entity_poly.type
_entity_poly.pdbx_seq_one_letter_code
_entity_poly.pdbx_strand_id
1 'polypeptide(L)'
;MTEVEIHEYRDYERFAQDWADDDVTTRQVWQLLGQLKDDELLIHLPEWLAEQKVGFVDGATPTAFVGRITRDTDDAIRFSDAAAVPPLLKLAHRIHQLEKGINNAGDDDSRREWLEDRLADNRESFDQREDAVGLAEEWLPKSQIERAIRRRT
;
A
#
# COMPACT_ATOMS: atom_id res chain seq x y z
N MET A 1 -20.81 1.02 18.54
CA MET A 1 -19.50 0.37 18.34
C MET A 1 -19.31 0.26 16.85
N THR A 2 -18.38 1.00 16.29
CA THR A 2 -18.13 1.01 14.85
C THR A 2 -17.11 -0.09 14.56
N GLU A 3 -17.59 -1.18 13.98
CA GLU A 3 -16.73 -2.16 13.32
C GLU A 3 -15.91 -1.40 12.26
N VAL A 4 -14.59 -1.58 12.21
CA VAL A 4 -13.82 -1.06 11.08
C VAL A 4 -14.28 -1.83 9.86
N GLU A 5 -15.01 -1.15 8.98
CA GLU A 5 -15.41 -1.71 7.72
C GLU A 5 -14.17 -1.80 6.83
N ILE A 6 -13.66 -3.01 6.65
CA ILE A 6 -12.59 -3.27 5.67
C ILE A 6 -13.25 -3.27 4.30
N HIS A 7 -13.05 -2.20 3.53
CA HIS A 7 -13.61 -2.10 2.19
C HIS A 7 -12.79 -2.96 1.22
N GLU A 8 -13.48 -3.87 0.55
CA GLU A 8 -12.88 -4.79 -0.41
C GLU A 8 -13.26 -4.41 -1.83
N TYR A 9 -12.25 -4.24 -2.68
CA TYR A 9 -12.45 -3.91 -4.09
C TYR A 9 -11.87 -5.01 -4.98
N ARG A 10 -12.62 -5.36 -6.02
CA ARG A 10 -12.19 -6.28 -7.08
C ARG A 10 -11.86 -5.55 -8.37
N ASP A 11 -12.62 -4.49 -8.63
CA ASP A 11 -12.58 -3.75 -9.88
C ASP A 11 -12.23 -2.28 -9.63
N TYR A 12 -11.47 -1.70 -10.58
CA TYR A 12 -11.00 -0.32 -10.49
C TYR A 12 -12.15 0.68 -10.53
N GLU A 13 -13.18 0.43 -11.33
CA GLU A 13 -14.30 1.37 -11.50
C GLU A 13 -15.02 1.64 -10.18
N ARG A 14 -15.24 0.58 -9.39
CA ARG A 14 -15.87 0.71 -8.07
C ARG A 14 -14.94 1.41 -7.09
N PHE A 15 -13.66 1.03 -7.07
CA PHE A 15 -12.67 1.70 -6.24
C PHE A 15 -12.57 3.20 -6.53
N ALA A 16 -12.53 3.58 -7.80
CA ALA A 16 -12.41 4.98 -8.21
C ALA A 16 -13.64 5.82 -7.85
N GLN A 17 -14.85 5.22 -7.92
CA GLN A 17 -16.08 5.88 -7.48
C GLN A 17 -16.09 6.18 -5.98
N ASP A 18 -15.64 5.22 -5.16
CA ASP A 18 -15.68 5.32 -3.70
C ASP A 18 -14.49 6.14 -3.14
N TRP A 19 -13.35 6.16 -3.82
CA TRP A 19 -12.12 6.82 -3.37
C TRP A 19 -12.14 8.34 -3.54
N ALA A 20 -12.74 8.84 -4.64
CA ALA A 20 -13.06 10.25 -4.92
C ALA A 20 -11.92 11.30 -4.78
N ASP A 21 -10.65 10.88 -4.83
CA ASP A 21 -9.49 11.77 -5.04
C ASP A 21 -9.31 12.09 -6.55
N ASP A 22 -8.21 12.74 -6.90
CA ASP A 22 -7.83 12.88 -8.31
C ASP A 22 -7.50 11.53 -8.97
N ASP A 23 -7.70 11.47 -10.29
CA ASP A 23 -7.50 10.25 -11.09
C ASP A 23 -6.07 9.68 -11.01
N VAL A 24 -5.06 10.52 -10.84
CA VAL A 24 -3.65 10.07 -10.81
C VAL A 24 -3.37 9.39 -9.49
N THR A 25 -3.73 10.03 -8.37
CA THR A 25 -3.58 9.45 -7.02
C THR A 25 -4.38 8.16 -6.91
N THR A 26 -5.63 8.15 -7.36
CA THR A 26 -6.50 6.96 -7.37
C THR A 26 -5.85 5.78 -8.11
N ARG A 27 -5.29 6.01 -9.31
CA ARG A 27 -4.60 4.95 -10.07
C ARG A 27 -3.34 4.45 -9.37
N GLN A 28 -2.56 5.32 -8.74
CA GLN A 28 -1.36 4.92 -8.02
C GLN A 28 -1.72 4.06 -6.80
N VAL A 29 -2.75 4.45 -6.04
CA VAL A 29 -3.26 3.63 -4.93
C VAL A 29 -3.75 2.27 -5.45
N TRP A 30 -4.47 2.23 -6.57
CA TRP A 30 -4.88 0.96 -7.16
C TRP A 30 -3.71 0.06 -7.59
N GLN A 31 -2.64 0.66 -8.12
CA GLN A 31 -1.41 -0.06 -8.47
C GLN A 31 -0.75 -0.63 -7.22
N LEU A 32 -0.65 0.17 -6.14
CA LEU A 32 -0.15 -0.27 -4.85
C LEU A 32 -0.95 -1.46 -4.32
N LEU A 33 -2.28 -1.33 -4.28
CA LEU A 33 -3.17 -2.41 -3.84
C LEU A 33 -3.01 -3.69 -4.67
N GLY A 34 -2.62 -3.58 -5.94
CA GLY A 34 -2.32 -4.73 -6.80
C GLY A 34 -1.00 -5.44 -6.50
N GLN A 35 -0.10 -4.83 -5.73
CA GLN A 35 1.15 -5.44 -5.28
C GLN A 35 1.05 -6.07 -3.88
N LEU A 36 -0.03 -5.77 -3.14
CA LEU A 36 -0.22 -6.28 -1.78
C LEU A 36 -0.60 -7.75 -1.77
N LYS A 37 -0.16 -8.47 -0.73
CA LYS A 37 -0.61 -9.83 -0.44
C LYS A 37 -2.06 -9.81 0.05
N ASP A 38 -2.78 -10.92 -0.10
CA ASP A 38 -4.20 -11.04 0.27
C ASP A 38 -4.49 -10.77 1.76
N ASP A 39 -3.47 -10.89 2.60
CA ASP A 39 -3.52 -10.67 4.04
C ASP A 39 -2.98 -9.29 4.47
N GLU A 40 -2.56 -8.46 3.52
CA GLU A 40 -2.13 -7.08 3.74
C GLU A 40 -3.27 -6.10 3.45
N LEU A 41 -3.30 -5.02 4.22
CA LEU A 41 -4.29 -3.95 4.12
C LEU A 41 -3.60 -2.60 4.03
N LEU A 42 -4.19 -1.70 3.25
CA LEU A 42 -3.94 -0.27 3.32
C LEU A 42 -4.83 0.33 4.42
N ILE A 43 -4.23 1.06 5.36
CA ILE A 43 -4.94 1.77 6.41
C ILE A 43 -4.60 3.26 6.41
N HIS A 44 -5.58 4.09 6.75
CA HIS A 44 -5.42 5.52 7.00
C HIS A 44 -5.68 5.79 8.47
N LEU A 45 -4.75 6.52 9.08
CA LEU A 45 -4.79 6.96 10.46
C LEU A 45 -4.94 8.49 10.49
N PRO A 46 -5.65 9.03 11.48
CA PRO A 46 -5.69 10.47 11.67
C PRO A 46 -4.28 10.96 12.05
N GLU A 47 -3.95 12.18 11.63
CA GLU A 47 -2.62 12.77 11.80
C GLU A 47 -2.12 12.71 13.25
N TRP A 48 -2.96 13.07 14.22
CA TRP A 48 -2.59 13.02 15.64
C TRP A 48 -2.19 11.62 16.12
N LEU A 49 -2.79 10.56 15.57
CA LEU A 49 -2.45 9.18 15.92
C LEU A 49 -1.16 8.77 15.21
N ALA A 50 -0.99 9.13 13.94
CA ALA A 50 0.24 8.89 13.20
C ALA A 50 1.45 9.59 13.85
N GLU A 51 1.28 10.84 14.32
CA GLU A 51 2.30 11.58 15.06
C GLU A 51 2.68 10.87 16.36
N GLN A 52 1.70 10.34 17.09
CA GLN A 52 1.95 9.60 18.31
C GLN A 52 2.75 8.31 18.05
N LYS A 53 2.48 7.65 16.92
CA LYS A 53 2.97 6.30 16.65
C LYS A 53 4.30 6.25 15.90
N VAL A 54 4.48 7.15 14.94
CA VAL A 54 5.65 7.20 14.04
C VAL A 54 6.39 8.51 14.16
N GLY A 55 5.67 9.59 14.50
CA GLY A 55 6.23 10.94 14.56
C GLY A 55 6.47 11.53 13.16
N PHE A 56 7.26 12.58 13.14
CA PHE A 56 7.57 13.36 11.95
C PHE A 56 8.79 12.80 11.23
N VAL A 57 8.64 12.41 9.96
CA VAL A 57 9.72 11.83 9.15
C VAL A 57 9.81 12.53 7.79
N ASP A 58 11.01 12.93 7.38
CA ASP A 58 11.27 13.58 6.09
C ASP A 58 10.35 14.76 5.74
N GLY A 59 9.97 15.56 6.75
CA GLY A 59 9.18 16.77 6.53
C GLY A 59 7.66 16.58 6.63
N ALA A 60 7.16 15.38 6.91
CA ALA A 60 5.73 15.14 7.13
C ALA A 60 5.48 13.96 8.09
N THR A 61 4.26 13.87 8.62
CA THR A 61 3.81 12.68 9.35
C THR A 61 3.10 11.74 8.36
N PRO A 62 3.60 10.51 8.13
CA PRO A 62 2.91 9.57 7.26
C PRO A 62 1.61 9.11 7.92
N THR A 63 0.47 9.34 7.27
CA THR A 63 -0.85 8.95 7.78
C THR A 63 -1.41 7.67 7.16
N ALA A 64 -0.79 7.20 6.08
CA ALA A 64 -1.21 6.00 5.37
C ALA A 64 -0.13 4.90 5.47
N PHE A 65 -0.56 3.69 5.83
CA PHE A 65 0.30 2.54 6.05
C PHE A 65 -0.23 1.29 5.38
N VAL A 66 0.67 0.40 4.96
CA VAL A 66 0.34 -0.96 4.53
C VAL A 66 0.83 -1.92 5.59
N GLY A 67 0.02 -2.85 6.06
CA GLY A 67 0.44 -3.86 7.04
C GLY A 67 -0.47 -5.09 7.06
N ARG A 68 -0.04 -6.12 7.78
CA ARG A 68 -0.80 -7.36 7.95
C ARG A 68 -1.57 -7.35 9.27
N ILE A 69 -2.84 -7.75 9.25
CA ILE A 69 -3.56 -8.04 10.49
C ILE A 69 -3.03 -9.34 11.09
N THR A 70 -2.39 -9.25 12.25
CA THR A 70 -1.94 -10.45 13.01
C THR A 70 -2.95 -10.87 14.05
N ARG A 71 -3.71 -9.92 14.59
CA ARG A 71 -4.75 -10.21 15.57
C ARG A 71 -5.86 -9.18 15.49
N ASP A 72 -7.08 -9.66 15.65
CA ASP A 72 -8.29 -8.87 15.62
C ASP A 72 -9.10 -9.11 16.90
N THR A 73 -9.56 -8.02 17.52
CA THR A 73 -10.49 -8.03 18.65
C THR A 73 -11.67 -7.12 18.34
N ASP A 74 -12.70 -7.14 19.18
CA ASP A 74 -13.87 -6.28 18.98
C ASP A 74 -13.52 -4.78 18.92
N ASP A 75 -12.47 -4.36 19.63
CA ASP A 75 -12.11 -2.95 19.80
C ASP A 75 -10.83 -2.52 19.07
N ALA A 76 -9.93 -3.44 18.71
CA ALA A 76 -8.63 -3.08 18.18
C ALA A 76 -8.07 -4.14 17.22
N ILE A 77 -7.22 -3.68 16.31
CA ILE A 77 -6.50 -4.51 15.35
C ILE A 77 -5.01 -4.38 15.65
N ARG A 78 -4.30 -5.50 15.71
CA ARG A 78 -2.84 -5.52 15.78
C ARG A 78 -2.28 -5.71 14.37
N PHE A 79 -1.45 -4.77 13.96
CA PHE A 79 -0.73 -4.85 12.69
C PHE A 79 0.71 -5.35 12.93
N SER A 80 1.20 -6.17 12.01
CA SER A 80 2.64 -6.42 11.85
C SER A 80 3.14 -5.84 10.55
N ASP A 81 4.45 -5.60 10.53
CA ASP A 81 5.21 -5.15 9.36
C ASP A 81 4.60 -3.90 8.71
N ALA A 82 3.87 -3.09 9.47
CA ALA A 82 3.18 -1.94 8.91
C ALA A 82 4.21 -0.91 8.44
N ALA A 83 4.09 -0.42 7.21
CA ALA A 83 5.06 0.50 6.63
C ALA A 83 4.37 1.63 5.87
N ALA A 84 4.97 2.81 5.92
CA ALA A 84 4.44 4.01 5.32
C ALA A 84 4.23 3.83 3.82
N VAL A 85 3.08 4.29 3.33
CA VAL A 85 2.68 4.16 1.93
C VAL A 85 3.55 4.93 0.94
N PRO A 86 4.07 6.14 1.20
CA PRO A 86 4.69 6.93 0.13
C PRO A 86 5.87 6.26 -0.58
N PRO A 87 6.82 5.58 0.11
CA PRO A 87 7.87 4.80 -0.57
C PRO A 87 7.30 3.60 -1.35
N LEU A 88 6.36 2.85 -0.75
CA LEU A 88 5.72 1.70 -1.39
C LEU A 88 4.93 2.09 -2.64
N LEU A 89 4.25 3.24 -2.62
CA LEU A 89 3.50 3.78 -3.74
C LEU A 89 4.41 4.05 -4.94
N LYS A 90 5.62 4.62 -4.69
CA LYS A 90 6.63 4.86 -5.74
C LYS A 90 7.11 3.54 -6.34
N LEU A 91 7.42 2.55 -5.50
CA LEU A 91 7.85 1.22 -5.95
C LEU A 91 6.75 0.52 -6.76
N ALA A 92 5.52 0.50 -6.28
CA ALA A 92 4.39 -0.09 -7.00
C ALA A 92 4.14 0.58 -8.36
N HIS A 93 4.25 1.90 -8.41
CA HIS A 93 4.16 2.62 -9.68
C HIS A 93 5.29 2.23 -10.64
N ARG A 94 6.53 2.09 -10.13
CA ARG A 94 7.69 1.70 -10.93
C ARG A 94 7.56 0.27 -11.46
N ILE A 95 7.12 -0.67 -10.62
CA ILE A 95 6.81 -2.06 -11.01
C ILE A 95 5.81 -2.06 -12.17
N HIS A 96 4.71 -1.32 -12.04
CA HIS A 96 3.68 -1.25 -13.09
C HIS A 96 4.21 -0.68 -14.42
N GLN A 97 5.09 0.35 -14.36
CA GLN A 97 5.73 0.91 -15.56
C GLN A 97 6.65 -0.11 -16.25
N LEU A 98 7.41 -0.89 -15.47
CA LEU A 98 8.30 -1.93 -15.99
C LEU A 98 7.52 -3.07 -16.64
N GLU A 99 6.44 -3.54 -16.01
CA GLU A 99 5.54 -4.56 -16.59
C GLU A 99 4.96 -4.11 -17.93
N LYS A 100 4.51 -2.85 -18.02
CA LYS A 100 4.09 -2.25 -19.30
C LYS A 100 5.22 -2.18 -20.31
N GLY A 101 6.43 -1.85 -19.86
CA GLY A 101 7.62 -1.84 -20.71
C GLY A 101 7.90 -3.21 -21.34
N ILE A 102 7.86 -4.28 -20.55
CA ILE A 102 8.08 -5.67 -20.98
C ILE A 102 7.03 -6.10 -21.99
N ASN A 103 5.75 -5.83 -21.69
CA ASN A 103 4.63 -6.13 -22.59
C ASN A 103 4.75 -5.41 -23.94
N ASN A 104 5.42 -4.25 -23.98
CA ASN A 104 5.62 -3.44 -25.17
C ASN A 104 7.00 -3.62 -25.83
N ALA A 105 7.87 -4.48 -25.30
CA ALA A 105 9.26 -4.62 -25.76
C ALA A 105 9.39 -5.31 -27.14
N GLY A 106 8.32 -5.96 -27.64
CA GLY A 106 8.35 -6.67 -28.92
C GLY A 106 9.34 -7.85 -28.89
N ASP A 107 10.20 -7.95 -29.90
CA ASP A 107 11.21 -9.02 -30.04
C ASP A 107 12.63 -8.57 -29.65
N ASP A 108 12.77 -7.43 -28.97
CA ASP A 108 14.06 -6.94 -28.45
C ASP A 108 14.43 -7.68 -27.16
N ASP A 109 15.06 -8.84 -27.31
CA ASP A 109 15.41 -9.72 -26.19
C ASP A 109 16.34 -9.05 -25.16
N SER A 110 17.34 -8.27 -25.61
CA SER A 110 18.25 -7.57 -24.70
C SER A 110 17.54 -6.49 -23.89
N ARG A 111 16.61 -5.76 -24.51
CA ARG A 111 15.78 -4.79 -23.79
C ARG A 111 14.81 -5.47 -22.83
N ARG A 112 14.23 -6.60 -23.23
CA ARG A 112 13.32 -7.39 -22.38
C ARG A 112 14.04 -7.89 -21.14
N GLU A 113 15.20 -8.51 -21.30
CA GLU A 113 16.04 -9.03 -20.19
C GLU A 113 16.35 -7.91 -19.19
N TRP A 114 16.83 -6.75 -19.66
CA TRP A 114 17.10 -5.61 -18.78
C TRP A 114 15.87 -5.11 -18.00
N LEU A 115 14.69 -5.11 -18.64
CA LEU A 115 13.44 -4.71 -17.97
C LEU A 115 13.00 -5.74 -16.92
N GLU A 116 13.20 -7.03 -17.19
CA GLU A 116 12.89 -8.12 -16.27
C GLU A 116 13.78 -8.09 -15.04
N ASP A 117 15.09 -7.87 -15.20
CA ASP A 117 16.02 -7.69 -14.08
C ASP A 117 15.60 -6.52 -13.20
N ARG A 118 15.30 -5.36 -13.80
CA ARG A 118 14.83 -4.19 -13.06
C ARG A 118 13.49 -4.42 -12.37
N LEU A 119 12.61 -5.22 -12.98
CA LEU A 119 11.33 -5.59 -12.38
C LEU A 119 11.56 -6.47 -11.14
N ALA A 120 12.48 -7.42 -11.22
CA ALA A 120 12.86 -8.27 -10.09
C ALA A 120 13.43 -7.44 -8.93
N ASP A 121 14.39 -6.55 -9.21
CA ASP A 121 14.96 -5.64 -8.20
C ASP A 121 13.87 -4.85 -7.46
N ASN A 122 12.93 -4.23 -8.21
CA ASN A 122 11.90 -3.38 -7.60
C ASN A 122 10.85 -4.18 -6.82
N ARG A 123 10.56 -5.41 -7.24
CA ARG A 123 9.68 -6.32 -6.49
C ARG A 123 10.33 -6.73 -5.18
N GLU A 124 11.63 -7.02 -5.20
CA GLU A 124 12.38 -7.31 -3.98
C GLU A 124 12.41 -6.12 -3.02
N SER A 125 12.71 -4.91 -3.51
CA SER A 125 12.63 -3.67 -2.70
C SER A 125 11.24 -3.46 -2.09
N PHE A 126 10.18 -3.74 -2.85
CA PHE A 126 8.80 -3.65 -2.37
C PHE A 126 8.51 -4.67 -1.26
N ASP A 127 8.89 -5.93 -1.45
CA ASP A 127 8.71 -7.00 -0.46
C ASP A 127 9.50 -6.72 0.84
N GLN A 128 10.70 -6.15 0.72
CA GLN A 128 11.54 -5.75 1.85
C GLN A 128 11.09 -4.43 2.49
N ARG A 129 10.08 -3.76 1.91
CA ARG A 129 9.59 -2.45 2.35
C ARG A 129 10.74 -1.44 2.45
N GLU A 130 11.65 -1.49 1.48
CA GLU A 130 12.85 -0.67 1.44
C GLU A 130 12.48 0.83 1.54
N ASP A 131 13.25 1.56 2.34
CA ASP A 131 13.06 2.99 2.66
C ASP A 131 11.72 3.36 3.32
N ALA A 132 10.83 2.39 3.58
CA ALA A 132 9.54 2.67 4.20
C ALA A 132 9.66 2.74 5.72
N VAL A 133 9.18 3.85 6.28
CA VAL A 133 9.10 4.03 7.73
C VAL A 133 8.12 3.02 8.31
N GLY A 134 8.61 2.18 9.22
CA GLY A 134 7.78 1.21 9.93
C GLY A 134 6.90 1.85 11.00
N LEU A 135 5.64 1.43 11.05
CA LEU A 135 4.78 1.57 12.20
C LEU A 135 5.06 0.38 13.13
N ALA A 136 5.51 0.66 14.36
CA ALA A 136 5.80 -0.38 15.34
C ALA A 136 4.60 -1.33 15.51
N GLU A 137 4.87 -2.60 15.82
CA GLU A 137 3.81 -3.57 16.07
C GLU A 137 2.96 -3.17 17.28
N GLU A 138 1.84 -2.51 17.02
CA GLU A 138 0.97 -1.98 18.05
C GLU A 138 -0.50 -2.24 17.74
N TRP A 139 -1.29 -2.17 18.80
CA TRP A 139 -2.73 -2.21 18.72
C TRP A 139 -3.25 -0.84 18.27
N LEU A 140 -4.00 -0.84 17.17
CA LEU A 140 -4.73 0.31 16.66
C LEU A 140 -6.22 0.15 17.01
N PRO A 141 -6.81 1.08 17.78
CA PRO A 141 -8.24 1.05 18.05
C PRO A 141 -9.04 1.18 16.75
N LYS A 142 -10.02 0.29 16.57
CA LYS A 142 -10.88 0.26 15.39
C LYS A 142 -11.58 1.60 15.16
N SER A 143 -12.07 2.21 16.24
CA SER A 143 -12.72 3.52 16.21
C SER A 143 -11.85 4.68 15.73
N GLN A 144 -10.53 4.49 15.62
CA GLN A 144 -9.56 5.51 15.20
C GLN A 144 -8.98 5.26 13.81
N ILE A 145 -9.34 4.15 13.15
CA ILE A 145 -8.93 3.89 11.77
C ILE A 145 -9.92 4.64 10.87
N GLU A 146 -9.43 5.61 10.10
CA GLU A 146 -10.28 6.41 9.21
C GLU A 146 -10.76 5.59 8.01
N ARG A 147 -9.89 4.70 7.52
CA ARG A 147 -10.16 3.87 6.35
C ARG A 147 -9.29 2.63 6.39
N ALA A 148 -9.85 1.48 6.02
CA ALA A 148 -9.13 0.24 5.80
C ALA A 148 -9.56 -0.36 4.45
N ILE A 149 -8.61 -0.67 3.57
CA ILE A 149 -8.87 -1.15 2.22
C ILE A 149 -8.01 -2.35 1.89
N ARG A 150 -8.59 -3.30 1.14
CA ARG A 150 -7.84 -4.26 0.35
C ARG A 150 -8.38 -4.42 -1.06
N ARG A 151 -7.50 -4.85 -1.94
CA ARG A 151 -7.89 -5.40 -3.23
C ARG A 151 -7.95 -6.92 -3.13
N ARG A 152 -9.01 -7.49 -3.70
CA ARG A 152 -9.16 -8.94 -3.88
C ARG A 152 -8.92 -9.29 -5.33
N THR A 153 -8.04 -10.25 -5.55
CA THR A 153 -7.75 -10.82 -6.87
C THR A 153 -8.71 -11.95 -7.20
#